data_AF-A0A061R0T5-F1
#
_entry.id   AF-A0A061R0T5-F1
#
_cell.length_a   1.000
_cell.length_b   1.000
_cell.length_c   1.000
_cell.angle_alpha   90.00
_cell.angle_beta   90.00
_cell.angle_gamma   90.00
#
_symmetry.space_group_name_H-M   'P 1'
#
loop_
_entity.id
_entity.type
_entity.pdbx_description
1 polymer ?
#
loop_
_entity_poly.entity_id
_entity_poly.type
_entity_poly.pdbx_seq_one_letter_code
_entity_poly.pdbx_strand_id
1 'polypeptide(L)'
;MAAPGNKPLSGGGLGRVSGPFRLDRTSLTYAEEAVPQREGKTNWRRWTVRFLHSTSVHRVATALLVLDLLLVVASMELQVQSRIFEGNAKQQCLDAYATASAVPEPFIGNPQCNPAGAPDCDVKAQAPYRVAHALHEAELVLAACSMAILSVFLLENLAMLAAIGLQFFHSFFFVLDILVVSISLALESWAISAPNKETLLALGLIVTARIWRFFRVAHGVYFLEHARGSDAGNLEGGASPSGEARDSAGRA
;
A
#
# COMPACT_ATOMS: atom_id res chain seq x y z
N MET A 1 20.63 90.83 -9.93
CA MET A 1 20.45 89.53 -9.25
C MET A 1 19.09 89.00 -9.65
N ALA A 2 19.05 88.11 -10.65
CA ALA A 2 17.82 87.57 -11.23
C ALA A 2 17.63 86.13 -10.76
N ALA A 3 16.41 85.81 -10.32
CA ALA A 3 16.02 84.51 -9.80
C ALA A 3 16.01 83.44 -10.91
N PRO A 4 16.48 82.21 -10.64
CA PRO A 4 16.42 81.11 -11.60
C PRO A 4 15.01 80.49 -11.67
N GLY A 5 14.57 80.22 -12.90
CA GLY A 5 13.26 79.69 -13.24
C GLY A 5 13.07 78.22 -12.90
N ASN A 6 11.83 77.89 -12.54
CA ASN A 6 11.33 76.54 -12.31
C ASN A 6 11.13 75.80 -13.65
N LYS A 7 11.79 74.65 -13.81
CA LYS A 7 11.45 73.66 -14.82
C LYS A 7 10.38 72.71 -14.27
N PRO A 8 9.29 72.41 -15.00
CA PRO A 8 8.34 71.38 -14.61
C PRO A 8 8.96 69.99 -14.81
N LEU A 9 8.92 69.18 -13.76
CA LEU A 9 9.30 67.77 -13.80
C LEU A 9 8.24 67.01 -14.59
N SER A 10 8.69 66.44 -15.72
CA SER A 10 7.93 65.54 -16.58
C SER A 10 7.52 64.29 -15.80
N GLY A 11 6.22 64.01 -15.78
CA GLY A 11 5.63 62.84 -15.16
C GLY A 11 6.10 61.55 -15.83
N GLY A 12 6.91 60.77 -15.11
CA GLY A 12 7.19 59.38 -15.44
C GLY A 12 5.93 58.55 -15.23
N GLY A 13 5.24 58.24 -16.33
CA GLY A 13 4.16 57.27 -16.36
C GLY A 13 4.69 55.89 -15.96
N LEU A 14 4.39 55.47 -14.73
CA LEU A 14 4.44 54.07 -14.35
C LEU A 14 3.36 53.33 -15.16
N GLY A 15 3.80 52.75 -16.27
CA GLY A 15 3.02 51.81 -17.06
C GLY A 15 2.61 50.65 -16.19
N ARG A 16 1.38 50.70 -15.69
CA ARG A 16 0.69 49.60 -15.04
C ARG A 16 0.45 48.53 -16.10
N VAL A 17 1.35 47.56 -16.20
CA VAL A 17 1.15 46.32 -16.97
C VAL A 17 0.15 45.46 -16.21
N SER A 18 -1.12 45.86 -16.24
CA SER A 18 -2.25 45.01 -15.86
C SER A 18 -2.72 44.26 -17.09
N GLY A 19 -1.87 43.34 -17.56
CA GLY A 19 -2.35 42.24 -18.39
C GLY A 19 -2.83 41.13 -17.45
N PRO A 20 -4.02 40.55 -17.64
CA PRO A 20 -4.32 39.27 -17.02
C PRO A 20 -3.27 38.30 -17.56
N PHE A 21 -2.37 37.85 -16.68
CA PHE A 21 -1.50 36.72 -16.95
C PHE A 21 -2.43 35.50 -17.03
N ARG A 22 -3.07 35.36 -18.20
CA ARG A 22 -3.73 34.15 -18.66
C ARG A 22 -2.62 33.12 -18.66
N LEU A 23 -2.53 32.36 -17.57
CA LEU A 23 -1.94 31.02 -17.62
C LEU A 23 -2.84 30.23 -18.54
N ASP A 24 -2.52 30.33 -19.82
CA ASP A 24 -3.20 29.66 -20.88
C ASP A 24 -3.14 28.16 -20.58
N ARG A 25 -4.31 27.54 -20.64
CA ARG A 25 -4.55 26.11 -20.35
C ARG A 25 -3.86 25.20 -21.39
N THR A 26 -3.01 25.77 -22.23
CA THR A 26 -2.06 25.11 -23.11
C THR A 26 -0.77 24.70 -22.38
N SER A 27 -0.49 25.21 -21.17
CA SER A 27 0.74 24.90 -20.43
C SER A 27 0.72 23.64 -19.55
N LEU A 28 -0.45 23.05 -19.26
CA LEU A 28 -0.55 21.72 -18.63
C LEU A 28 -0.67 20.58 -19.65
N THR A 29 -1.02 20.90 -20.90
CA THR A 29 -0.75 20.02 -22.04
C THR A 29 0.74 19.95 -22.40
N TYR A 30 1.58 20.88 -21.92
CA TYR A 30 3.05 20.83 -22.14
C TYR A 30 3.82 19.81 -21.28
N ALA A 31 3.18 19.13 -20.32
CA ALA A 31 3.76 17.91 -19.71
C ALA A 31 3.29 16.63 -20.43
N GLU A 32 2.29 16.73 -21.30
CA GLU A 32 1.76 15.63 -22.10
C GLU A 32 2.26 15.67 -23.57
N GLU A 33 2.72 16.83 -24.04
CA GLU A 33 3.25 17.04 -25.40
C GLU A 33 4.78 17.13 -25.45
N ALA A 34 5.47 16.00 -25.28
CA ALA A 34 6.74 15.72 -25.98
C ALA A 34 7.18 14.25 -25.80
N VAL A 35 6.25 13.31 -25.65
CA VAL A 35 6.60 11.89 -25.87
C VAL A 35 6.48 11.65 -27.37
N PRO A 36 7.59 11.53 -28.13
CA PRO A 36 7.53 11.24 -29.55
C PRO A 36 6.72 9.95 -29.75
N GLN A 37 5.58 10.08 -30.42
CA GLN A 37 4.75 8.94 -30.78
C GLN A 37 5.52 8.06 -31.76
N ARG A 38 6.30 7.11 -31.24
CA ARG A 38 6.78 5.96 -32.03
C ARG A 38 5.56 5.10 -32.36
N GLU A 39 5.03 5.33 -33.56
CA GLU A 39 3.78 4.84 -34.15
C GLU A 39 3.54 3.31 -34.23
N GLY A 40 4.35 2.45 -33.59
CA GLY A 40 4.26 1.00 -33.82
C GLY A 40 3.99 0.09 -32.60
N LYS A 41 4.08 0.58 -31.35
CA LYS A 41 4.20 -0.31 -30.17
C LYS A 41 3.23 -0.09 -29.00
N THR A 42 2.20 0.76 -29.10
CA THR A 42 1.49 1.28 -27.90
C THR A 42 0.06 0.75 -27.67
N ASN A 43 -0.45 -0.18 -28.49
CA ASN A 43 -1.82 -0.68 -28.32
C ASN A 43 -2.06 -1.36 -26.96
N TRP A 44 -1.09 -2.15 -26.47
CA TRP A 44 -1.19 -2.82 -25.17
C TRP A 44 -1.15 -1.81 -24.01
N ARG A 45 -0.28 -0.79 -24.09
CA ARG A 45 -0.12 0.24 -23.04
C ARG A 45 -1.42 1.02 -22.82
N ARG A 46 -2.05 1.46 -23.92
CA ARG A 46 -3.33 2.19 -23.86
C ARG A 46 -4.44 1.29 -23.31
N TRP A 47 -4.42 0.01 -23.67
CA TRP A 47 -5.37 -0.97 -23.14
C TRP A 47 -5.20 -1.18 -21.64
N THR A 48 -3.97 -1.36 -21.14
CA THR A 48 -3.69 -1.57 -19.70
C THR A 48 -4.14 -0.38 -18.86
N VAL A 49 -3.87 0.86 -19.29
CA VAL A 49 -4.30 2.06 -18.57
C VAL A 49 -5.83 2.14 -18.49
N ARG A 50 -6.53 1.87 -19.60
CA ARG A 50 -8.01 1.85 -19.61
C ARG A 50 -8.58 0.74 -18.74
N PHE A 51 -7.97 -0.44 -18.77
CA PHE A 51 -8.37 -1.56 -17.94
C PHE A 51 -8.21 -1.24 -16.46
N LEU A 52 -7.05 -0.70 -16.08
CA LEU A 52 -6.74 -0.38 -14.70
C LEU A 52 -7.61 0.76 -14.13
N HIS A 53 -7.91 1.77 -14.94
CA HIS A 53 -8.80 2.87 -14.55
C HIS A 53 -10.29 2.46 -14.55
N SER A 54 -10.61 1.20 -14.83
CA SER A 54 -11.99 0.71 -14.76
C SER A 54 -12.49 0.72 -13.32
N THR A 55 -13.67 1.27 -13.10
CA THR A 55 -14.31 1.36 -11.76
C THR A 55 -14.52 -0.02 -11.14
N SER A 56 -14.72 -1.04 -11.98
CA SER A 56 -14.83 -2.43 -11.54
C SER A 56 -13.51 -2.95 -10.98
N VAL A 57 -12.38 -2.64 -11.62
CA VAL A 57 -11.04 -3.06 -11.14
C VAL A 57 -10.75 -2.38 -9.81
N HIS A 58 -11.06 -1.10 -9.66
CA HIS A 58 -10.88 -0.42 -8.39
C HIS A 58 -11.69 -1.06 -7.26
N ARG A 59 -12.98 -1.37 -7.48
CA ARG A 59 -13.81 -2.07 -6.48
C ARG A 59 -13.25 -3.43 -6.10
N VAL A 60 -12.80 -4.22 -7.09
CA VAL A 60 -12.20 -5.53 -6.85
C VAL A 60 -10.87 -5.41 -6.10
N ALA A 61 -10.01 -4.48 -6.49
CA ALA A 61 -8.74 -4.22 -5.81
C ALA A 61 -8.95 -3.80 -4.36
N THR A 62 -9.90 -2.88 -4.09
CA THR A 62 -10.26 -2.49 -2.72
C THR A 62 -10.81 -3.66 -1.92
N ALA A 63 -11.71 -4.48 -2.49
CA ALA A 63 -12.24 -5.66 -1.82
C ALA A 63 -11.15 -6.70 -1.51
N LEU A 64 -10.24 -6.95 -2.45
CA LEU A 64 -9.09 -7.83 -2.25
C LEU A 64 -8.14 -7.30 -1.18
N LEU A 65 -7.95 -5.97 -1.06
CA LEU A 65 -7.14 -5.38 0.01
C LEU A 65 -7.76 -5.60 1.39
N VAL A 66 -9.08 -5.42 1.51
CA VAL A 66 -9.78 -5.69 2.77
C VAL A 66 -9.71 -7.17 3.11
N LEU A 67 -9.92 -8.06 2.13
CA LEU A 67 -9.80 -9.49 2.32
C LEU A 67 -8.39 -9.91 2.73
N ASP A 68 -7.35 -9.34 2.12
CA ASP A 68 -5.95 -9.58 2.46
C ASP A 68 -5.64 -9.22 3.92
N LEU A 69 -6.15 -8.08 4.39
CA LEU A 69 -6.03 -7.68 5.79
C LEU A 69 -6.73 -8.68 6.72
N LEU A 70 -7.93 -9.14 6.38
CA LEU A 70 -8.65 -10.14 7.16
C LEU A 70 -7.93 -11.48 7.22
N LEU A 71 -7.36 -11.94 6.10
CA LEU A 71 -6.59 -13.19 6.04
C LEU A 71 -5.34 -13.13 6.92
N VAL A 72 -4.69 -11.97 6.99
CA VAL A 72 -3.49 -11.77 7.82
C VAL A 72 -3.83 -11.78 9.30
N VAL A 73 -4.90 -11.07 9.68
CA VAL A 73 -5.39 -11.10 11.06
C VAL A 73 -5.77 -12.52 11.44
N ALA A 74 -6.51 -13.23 10.58
CA ALA A 74 -6.87 -14.63 10.82
C ALA A 74 -5.63 -15.51 10.96
N SER A 75 -4.63 -15.36 10.09
CA SER A 75 -3.37 -16.11 10.17
C SER A 75 -2.63 -15.85 11.50
N MET A 76 -2.61 -14.60 11.98
CA MET A 76 -2.00 -14.27 13.27
C MET A 76 -2.75 -14.89 14.44
N GLU A 77 -4.08 -14.86 14.43
CA GLU A 77 -4.91 -15.49 15.45
C GLU A 77 -4.70 -17.01 15.49
N LEU A 78 -4.67 -17.68 14.33
CA LEU A 78 -4.39 -19.12 14.23
C LEU A 78 -3.02 -19.46 14.81
N GLN A 79 -2.00 -18.64 14.51
CA GLN A 79 -0.65 -18.84 15.03
C GLN A 79 -0.59 -18.70 16.56
N VAL A 80 -1.30 -17.72 17.12
CA VAL A 80 -1.40 -17.53 18.58
C VAL A 80 -2.10 -18.71 19.23
N GLN A 81 -3.24 -19.14 18.68
CA GLN A 81 -4.00 -20.29 19.20
C GLN A 81 -3.19 -21.59 19.12
N SER A 82 -2.47 -21.82 18.02
CA SER A 82 -1.62 -23.00 17.82
C SER A 82 -0.57 -23.12 18.93
N ARG A 83 0.11 -22.01 19.25
CA ARG A 83 1.10 -21.95 20.35
C ARG A 83 0.48 -22.21 21.72
N ILE A 84 -0.73 -21.70 21.97
CA ILE A 84 -1.43 -21.93 23.24
C ILE A 84 -1.77 -23.42 23.40
N PHE A 85 -2.31 -24.06 22.35
CA PHE A 85 -2.66 -25.49 22.41
C PHE A 85 -1.44 -26.39 22.58
N GLU A 86 -0.34 -26.09 21.89
CA GLU A 86 0.92 -26.82 22.06
C GLU A 86 1.46 -26.67 23.48
N GLY A 87 1.39 -25.47 24.05
CA GLY A 87 1.76 -25.20 25.44
C GLY A 87 0.92 -26.00 26.44
N ASN A 88 -0.41 -26.04 26.24
CA ASN A 88 -1.33 -26.77 27.10
C ASN A 88 -1.08 -28.29 27.07
N ALA A 89 -0.80 -28.87 25.89
CA ALA A 89 -0.48 -30.30 25.76
C ALA A 89 0.81 -30.66 26.52
N LYS A 90 1.84 -29.81 26.41
CA LYS A 90 3.08 -29.97 27.19
C LYS A 90 2.84 -29.85 28.68
N GLN A 91 2.03 -28.88 29.10
CA GLN A 91 1.70 -28.69 30.51
C GLN A 91 0.96 -29.90 31.09
N GLN A 92 -0.02 -30.45 30.38
CA GLN A 92 -0.72 -31.67 30.80
C GLN A 92 0.23 -32.85 31.01
N CYS A 93 1.24 -32.97 30.15
CA CYS A 93 2.27 -33.99 30.29
C CYS A 93 3.17 -33.77 31.51
N LEU A 94 3.53 -32.52 31.79
CA LEU A 94 4.30 -32.14 32.99
C LEU A 94 3.50 -32.40 34.28
N ASP A 95 2.20 -32.11 34.28
CA ASP A 95 1.32 -32.37 35.43
C ASP A 95 1.14 -33.88 35.66
N ALA A 96 1.03 -34.68 34.59
CA ALA A 96 1.01 -36.14 34.66
C ALA A 96 2.34 -36.71 35.21
N TYR A 97 3.47 -36.12 34.83
CA TYR A 97 4.77 -36.47 35.38
C TYR A 97 4.90 -36.13 36.86
N ALA A 98 4.42 -34.95 37.28
CA ALA A 98 4.43 -34.54 38.69
C ALA A 98 3.61 -35.47 39.60
N THR A 99 2.57 -36.12 39.04
CA THR A 99 1.73 -37.10 39.74
C THR A 99 2.23 -38.54 39.59
N ALA A 100 3.40 -38.75 38.96
CA ALA A 100 3.97 -40.06 38.63
C ALA A 100 3.04 -40.97 37.80
N SER A 101 2.09 -40.37 37.06
CA SER A 101 1.12 -41.11 36.24
C SER A 101 1.61 -41.38 34.82
N ALA A 102 2.55 -40.58 34.30
CA ALA A 102 3.18 -40.78 33.00
C ALA A 102 4.59 -40.16 32.94
N VAL A 103 5.42 -40.57 31.97
CA VAL A 103 6.79 -40.07 31.81
C VAL A 103 6.99 -39.45 30.41
N PRO A 104 7.64 -38.27 30.28
CA PRO A 104 7.87 -37.64 28.97
C PRO A 104 8.89 -38.40 28.12
N GLU A 105 8.75 -38.30 26.79
CA GLU A 105 9.62 -38.92 25.77
C GLU A 105 11.14 -38.87 26.05
N PRO A 106 11.76 -37.71 26.38
CA PRO A 106 13.22 -37.66 26.61
C PRO A 106 13.70 -38.47 27.82
N PHE A 107 12.79 -38.94 28.69
CA PHE A 107 13.11 -39.72 29.88
C PHE A 107 12.69 -41.20 29.76
N ILE A 108 12.07 -41.60 28.65
CA ILE A 108 11.73 -43.00 28.40
C ILE A 108 13.02 -43.83 28.34
N GLY A 109 13.05 -44.91 29.12
CA GLY A 109 14.20 -45.82 29.18
C GLY A 109 15.26 -45.41 30.20
N ASN A 110 15.12 -44.27 30.89
CA ASN A 110 15.95 -43.98 32.06
C ASN A 110 15.28 -44.59 33.33
N PRO A 111 15.82 -45.70 33.89
CA PRO A 111 15.23 -46.37 35.05
C PRO A 111 15.25 -45.49 36.31
N GLN A 112 16.11 -44.46 36.34
CA GLN A 112 16.18 -43.51 37.44
C GLN A 112 15.01 -42.52 37.44
N CYS A 113 14.40 -42.27 36.29
CA CYS A 113 13.27 -41.36 36.11
C CYS A 113 11.92 -42.06 36.01
N ASN A 114 11.90 -43.38 35.79
CA ASN A 114 10.68 -44.19 35.75
C ASN A 114 10.79 -45.49 36.59
N PRO A 115 10.92 -45.40 37.92
CA PRO A 115 11.07 -46.58 38.75
C PRO A 115 9.80 -47.44 38.82
N ALA A 116 8.63 -46.85 38.55
CA ALA A 116 7.33 -47.51 38.64
C ALA A 116 6.83 -48.09 37.30
N GLY A 117 7.56 -47.90 36.20
CA GLY A 117 7.13 -48.33 34.87
C GLY A 117 5.86 -47.62 34.39
N ALA A 118 5.69 -46.34 34.77
CA ALA A 118 4.58 -45.52 34.32
C ALA A 118 4.54 -45.44 32.78
N PRO A 119 3.34 -45.38 32.18
CA PRO A 119 3.17 -45.32 30.73
C PRO A 119 3.79 -44.05 30.14
N ASP A 120 4.13 -44.14 28.86
CA ASP A 120 4.64 -43.01 28.08
C ASP A 120 3.56 -41.92 27.93
N CYS A 121 3.95 -40.68 28.21
CA CYS A 121 3.19 -39.50 27.87
C CYS A 121 3.53 -39.05 26.44
N ASP A 122 2.87 -39.65 25.45
CA ASP A 122 2.98 -39.18 24.07
C ASP A 122 2.17 -37.90 23.88
N VAL A 123 2.86 -36.75 23.81
CA VAL A 123 2.25 -35.44 23.54
C VAL A 123 1.45 -35.46 22.24
N LYS A 124 1.86 -36.26 21.24
CA LYS A 124 1.19 -36.34 19.93
C LYS A 124 -0.12 -37.11 19.98
N ALA A 125 -0.24 -38.06 20.90
CA ALA A 125 -1.47 -38.81 21.12
C ALA A 125 -2.56 -37.97 21.81
N GLN A 126 -2.19 -36.86 22.45
CA GLN A 126 -3.14 -36.01 23.15
C GLN A 126 -4.06 -35.25 22.18
N ALA A 127 -5.35 -35.18 22.52
CA ALA A 127 -6.36 -34.41 21.78
C ALA A 127 -5.96 -32.96 21.45
N PRO A 128 -5.40 -32.14 22.39
CA PRO A 128 -4.98 -30.77 22.09
C PRO A 128 -3.90 -30.69 21.00
N TYR A 129 -3.01 -31.68 20.90
CA TYR A 129 -1.96 -31.69 19.88
C TYR A 129 -2.54 -31.92 18.47
N ARG A 130 -3.54 -32.79 18.33
CA ARG A 130 -4.20 -33.02 17.03
C ARG A 130 -4.89 -31.76 16.51
N VAL A 131 -5.50 -30.98 17.41
CA VAL A 131 -6.10 -29.69 17.05
C VAL A 131 -5.02 -28.69 16.64
N ALA A 132 -3.91 -28.61 17.39
CA ALA A 132 -2.78 -27.75 17.02
C ALA A 132 -2.20 -28.11 15.64
N HIS A 133 -2.09 -29.40 15.32
CA HIS A 133 -1.62 -29.86 14.01
C HIS A 133 -2.58 -29.45 12.88
N ALA A 134 -3.89 -29.62 13.06
CA ALA A 134 -4.88 -29.17 12.08
C ALA A 134 -4.84 -27.64 11.88
N LEU A 135 -4.61 -26.90 12.96
CA LEU A 135 -4.49 -25.44 12.92
C LEU A 135 -3.24 -24.99 12.15
N HIS A 136 -2.14 -25.73 12.32
CA HIS A 136 -0.90 -25.48 11.60
C HIS A 136 -1.04 -25.74 10.09
N GLU A 137 -1.78 -26.77 9.68
CA GLU A 137 -2.10 -26.99 8.26
C GLU A 137 -2.96 -25.84 7.70
N ALA A 138 -3.95 -25.38 8.46
CA ALA A 138 -4.78 -24.24 8.06
C ALA A 138 -3.95 -22.95 7.95
N GLU A 139 -3.02 -22.70 8.87
CA GLU A 139 -2.07 -21.58 8.83
C GLU A 139 -1.27 -21.58 7.51
N LEU A 140 -0.75 -22.74 7.08
CA LEU A 140 0.00 -22.86 5.84
C LEU A 140 -0.86 -22.50 4.61
N VAL A 141 -2.12 -22.96 4.59
CA VAL A 141 -3.05 -22.65 3.49
C VAL A 141 -3.40 -21.16 3.47
N LEU A 142 -3.68 -20.55 4.63
CA LEU A 142 -3.97 -19.12 4.73
C LEU A 142 -2.78 -18.27 4.29
N ALA A 143 -1.57 -18.65 4.71
CA ALA A 143 -0.33 -17.99 4.29
C ALA A 143 -0.13 -18.08 2.77
N ALA A 144 -0.33 -19.26 2.17
CA ALA A 144 -0.23 -19.46 0.73
C ALA A 144 -1.28 -18.63 -0.04
N CYS A 145 -2.53 -18.60 0.43
CA CYS A 145 -3.59 -17.77 -0.15
C CYS A 145 -3.24 -16.28 -0.08
N SER A 146 -2.73 -15.81 1.05
CA SER A 146 -2.32 -14.41 1.20
C SER A 146 -1.15 -14.07 0.28
N MET A 147 -0.14 -14.93 0.20
CA MET A 147 0.99 -14.77 -0.73
C MET A 147 0.54 -14.69 -2.19
N ALA A 148 -0.45 -15.52 -2.59
CA ALA A 148 -1.03 -15.45 -3.92
C ALA A 148 -1.67 -14.08 -4.19
N ILE A 149 -2.45 -13.54 -3.25
CA ILE A 149 -3.05 -12.21 -3.37
C ILE A 149 -1.96 -11.11 -3.43
N LEU A 150 -0.92 -11.22 -2.60
CA LEU A 150 0.22 -10.29 -2.64
C LEU A 150 0.87 -10.27 -4.03
N SER A 151 1.03 -11.44 -4.66
CA SER A 151 1.62 -11.57 -5.99
C SER A 151 0.77 -10.92 -7.08
N VAL A 152 -0.56 -11.04 -7.01
CA VAL A 152 -1.49 -10.36 -7.94
C VAL A 152 -1.35 -8.84 -7.82
N PHE A 153 -1.30 -8.30 -6.60
CA PHE A 153 -1.09 -6.87 -6.38
C PHE A 153 0.30 -6.38 -6.83
N LEU A 154 1.34 -7.22 -6.68
CA LEU A 154 2.66 -6.91 -7.20
C LEU A 154 2.64 -6.86 -8.73
N LEU A 155 1.96 -7.80 -9.39
CA LEU A 155 1.80 -7.79 -10.84
C LEU A 155 1.00 -6.57 -11.33
N GLU A 156 -0.03 -6.16 -10.61
CA GLU A 156 -0.78 -4.93 -10.89
C GLU A 156 0.12 -3.69 -10.82
N ASN A 157 0.94 -3.60 -9.78
CA ASN A 157 1.94 -2.53 -9.63
C ASN A 157 2.98 -2.54 -10.74
N LEU A 158 3.47 -3.71 -11.12
CA LEU A 158 4.43 -3.86 -12.22
C LEU A 158 3.78 -3.49 -13.56
N ALA A 159 2.50 -3.82 -13.76
CA ALA A 159 1.75 -3.42 -14.95
C ALA A 159 1.58 -1.90 -15.01
N MET A 160 1.33 -1.23 -13.88
CA MET A 160 1.35 0.24 -13.79
C MET A 160 2.72 0.82 -14.14
N LEU A 161 3.79 0.29 -13.56
CA LEU A 161 5.16 0.72 -13.87
C LEU A 161 5.45 0.56 -15.37
N ALA A 162 5.13 -0.60 -15.94
CA ALA A 162 5.34 -0.88 -17.35
C ALA A 162 4.50 0.04 -18.25
N ALA A 163 3.30 0.42 -17.79
CA ALA A 163 2.42 1.33 -18.51
C ALA A 163 2.80 2.81 -18.36
N ILE A 164 3.57 3.22 -17.36
CA ILE A 164 4.03 4.63 -17.22
C ILE A 164 5.44 4.79 -17.81
N GLY A 165 6.28 3.75 -17.75
CA GLY A 165 7.64 3.74 -18.28
C GLY A 165 8.64 4.46 -17.37
N LEU A 166 9.81 4.84 -17.90
CA LEU A 166 10.92 5.43 -17.13
C LEU A 166 10.59 6.78 -16.47
N GLN A 167 9.57 7.49 -16.94
CA GLN A 167 9.08 8.73 -16.34
C GLN A 167 8.55 8.51 -14.91
N PHE A 168 8.23 7.25 -14.56
CA PHE A 168 7.85 6.80 -13.24
C PHE A 168 8.93 7.01 -12.17
N PHE A 169 10.22 6.96 -12.52
CA PHE A 169 11.31 7.13 -11.56
C PHE A 169 11.40 8.54 -10.98
N HIS A 170 10.68 9.51 -11.56
CA HIS A 170 10.61 10.86 -11.02
C HIS A 170 9.66 10.97 -9.81
N SER A 171 8.78 9.99 -9.62
CA SER A 171 7.82 9.96 -8.52
C SER A 171 8.33 9.04 -7.42
N PHE A 172 8.91 9.63 -6.37
CA PHE A 172 9.51 8.90 -5.24
C PHE A 172 8.59 7.83 -4.62
N PHE A 173 7.31 8.14 -4.41
CA PHE A 173 6.34 7.22 -3.78
C PHE A 173 6.14 5.90 -4.53
N PHE A 174 6.20 5.97 -5.86
CA PHE A 174 5.99 4.84 -6.75
C PHE A 174 7.17 3.87 -6.71
N VAL A 175 8.40 4.39 -6.61
CA VAL A 175 9.62 3.59 -6.40
C VAL A 175 9.61 2.96 -5.01
N LEU A 176 9.18 3.71 -3.99
CA LEU A 176 9.09 3.24 -2.61
C LEU A 176 8.11 2.06 -2.49
N ASP A 177 6.95 2.13 -3.14
CA ASP A 177 5.97 1.03 -3.14
C ASP A 177 6.56 -0.28 -3.69
N ILE A 178 7.19 -0.22 -4.86
CA ILE A 178 7.82 -1.41 -5.46
C ILE A 178 8.94 -1.94 -4.56
N LEU A 179 9.77 -1.05 -4.02
CA LEU A 179 10.89 -1.44 -3.17
C LEU A 179 10.42 -2.10 -1.87
N VAL A 180 9.46 -1.49 -1.17
CA VAL A 180 8.90 -2.04 0.09
C VAL A 180 8.25 -3.39 -0.17
N VAL A 181 7.39 -3.50 -1.19
CA VAL A 181 6.70 -4.76 -1.50
C VAL A 181 7.70 -5.84 -1.95
N SER A 182 8.71 -5.49 -2.74
CA SER A 182 9.72 -6.44 -3.22
C SER A 182 10.61 -6.94 -2.10
N ILE A 183 11.05 -6.06 -1.19
CA ILE A 183 11.86 -6.44 -0.03
C ILE A 183 11.05 -7.36 0.89
N SER A 184 9.79 -7.03 1.18
CA SER A 184 8.97 -7.88 2.04
C SER A 184 8.72 -9.26 1.43
N LEU A 185 8.47 -9.35 0.12
CA LEU A 185 8.28 -10.63 -0.56
C LEU A 185 9.57 -11.45 -0.65
N ALA A 186 10.71 -10.79 -0.87
CA ALA A 186 12.02 -11.44 -0.88
C ALA A 186 12.39 -12.00 0.50
N LEU A 187 12.13 -11.24 1.57
CA LEU A 187 12.37 -11.69 2.94
C LEU A 187 11.46 -12.86 3.33
N GLU A 188 10.19 -12.82 2.92
CA GLU A 188 9.25 -13.93 3.16
C GLU A 188 9.69 -15.20 2.40
N SER A 189 10.04 -15.07 1.12
CA SER A 189 10.55 -16.18 0.30
C SER A 189 11.85 -16.76 0.86
N TRP A 190 12.73 -15.90 1.38
CA TRP A 190 13.97 -16.29 2.03
C TRP A 190 13.71 -16.99 3.36
N ALA A 191 12.78 -16.50 4.16
CA ALA A 191 12.42 -17.09 5.46
C ALA A 191 11.89 -18.52 5.32
N ILE A 192 11.15 -18.82 4.24
CA ILE A 192 10.71 -20.19 3.92
C ILE A 192 11.91 -21.09 3.58
N SER A 193 12.93 -20.54 2.92
CA SER A 193 14.11 -21.30 2.47
C SER A 193 15.14 -21.54 3.57
N ALA A 194 15.18 -20.69 4.62
CA ALA A 194 16.13 -20.77 5.71
C ALA A 194 15.40 -20.68 7.07
N PRO A 195 15.04 -21.81 7.71
CA PRO A 195 14.21 -21.86 8.93
C PRO A 195 14.89 -21.34 10.22
N ASN A 196 15.99 -20.59 10.12
CA ASN A 196 16.79 -20.18 11.26
C ASN A 196 16.31 -18.83 11.86
N LYS A 197 15.43 -18.95 12.88
CA LYS A 197 15.21 -18.07 14.06
C LYS A 197 14.91 -16.56 13.97
N GLU A 198 14.90 -15.90 12.81
CA GLU A 198 14.63 -14.44 12.71
C GLU A 198 13.20 -14.09 12.24
N THR A 199 12.18 -14.83 12.70
CA THR A 199 10.80 -14.72 12.18
C THR A 199 10.08 -13.42 12.54
N LEU A 200 10.46 -12.77 13.66
CA LEU A 200 9.74 -11.60 14.17
C LEU A 200 9.91 -10.35 13.29
N LEU A 201 11.11 -10.08 12.79
CA LEU A 201 11.36 -8.95 11.89
C LEU A 201 10.64 -9.15 10.55
N ALA A 202 10.66 -10.37 10.01
CA ALA A 202 9.94 -10.73 8.80
C ALA A 202 8.43 -10.51 8.97
N LEU A 203 7.84 -10.98 10.08
CA LEU A 203 6.43 -10.74 10.43
C LEU A 203 6.09 -9.24 10.47
N GLY A 204 6.91 -8.43 11.13
CA GLY A 204 6.71 -6.98 11.20
C GLY A 204 6.79 -6.29 9.83
N LEU A 205 7.73 -6.69 8.98
CA LEU A 205 7.88 -6.19 7.61
C LEU A 205 6.71 -6.59 6.70
N ILE A 206 6.17 -7.79 6.88
CA ILE A 206 4.99 -8.26 6.15
C ILE A 206 3.76 -7.41 6.53
N VAL A 207 3.52 -7.19 7.83
CA VAL A 207 2.41 -6.32 8.28
C VAL A 207 2.60 -4.89 7.78
N THR A 208 3.81 -4.35 7.89
CA THR A 208 4.11 -2.98 7.45
C THR A 208 3.90 -2.82 5.94
N ALA A 209 4.34 -3.77 5.12
CA ALA A 209 4.12 -3.74 3.68
C ALA A 209 2.63 -3.80 3.29
N ARG A 210 1.80 -4.45 4.10
CA ARG A 210 0.35 -4.48 3.90
C ARG A 210 -0.31 -3.17 4.30
N ILE A 211 0.12 -2.57 5.42
CA ILE A 211 -0.33 -1.23 5.83
C ILE A 211 0.05 -0.17 4.78
N TRP A 212 1.24 -0.29 4.19
CA TRP A 212 1.71 0.61 3.14
C TRP A 212 0.76 0.70 1.94
N ARG A 213 0.07 -0.38 1.59
CA ARG A 213 -0.91 -0.40 0.49
C ARG A 213 -2.10 0.53 0.74
N PHE A 214 -2.55 0.69 1.98
CA PHE A 214 -3.59 1.67 2.31
C PHE A 214 -3.11 3.10 2.09
N PHE A 215 -1.86 3.38 2.49
CA PHE A 215 -1.24 4.68 2.23
C PHE A 215 -1.16 4.97 0.73
N ARG A 216 -0.77 3.99 -0.08
CA ARG A 216 -0.77 4.10 -1.55
C ARG A 216 -2.16 4.40 -2.11
N VAL A 217 -3.19 3.65 -1.71
CA VAL A 217 -4.57 3.89 -2.17
C VAL A 217 -5.05 5.27 -1.75
N ALA A 218 -4.79 5.68 -0.51
CA ALA A 218 -5.14 7.00 0.00
C ALA A 218 -4.46 8.11 -0.80
N HIS A 219 -3.16 7.99 -1.09
CA HIS A 219 -2.42 8.95 -1.91
C HIS A 219 -2.94 9.00 -3.35
N GLY A 220 -3.29 7.85 -3.93
CA GLY A 220 -3.89 7.76 -5.26
C GLY A 220 -5.23 8.50 -5.35
N VAL A 221 -6.09 8.35 -4.34
CA VAL A 221 -7.37 9.06 -4.25
C VAL A 221 -7.15 10.57 -4.05
N TYR A 222 -6.24 10.94 -3.15
CA TYR A 222 -5.90 12.34 -2.88
C TYR A 222 -5.43 13.08 -4.14
N PHE A 223 -4.58 12.44 -4.95
CA PHE A 223 -4.08 13.03 -6.20
C PHE A 223 -5.21 13.26 -7.23
N LEU A 224 -6.18 12.35 -7.33
CA LEU A 224 -7.34 12.48 -8.22
C LEU A 224 -8.26 13.63 -7.80
N GLU A 225 -8.49 13.82 -6.51
CA GLU A 225 -9.33 14.91 -5.99
C GLU A 225 -8.71 16.28 -6.23
N HIS A 226 -7.39 16.40 -6.04
CA HIS A 226 -6.67 17.66 -6.28
C HIS A 226 -6.67 18.06 -7.76
N ALA A 227 -6.48 17.08 -8.67
CA ALA A 227 -6.57 17.34 -10.10
C ALA A 227 -7.97 17.85 -10.49
N ARG A 228 -9.04 17.31 -9.90
CA ARG A 228 -10.42 17.74 -10.16
C ARG A 228 -10.74 19.12 -9.59
N GLY A 229 -10.20 19.47 -8.42
CA GLY A 229 -10.43 20.77 -7.77
C GLY A 229 -9.84 21.95 -8.54
N SER A 230 -8.65 21.81 -9.11
CA SER A 230 -8.01 22.86 -9.91
C SER A 230 -8.79 23.22 -11.18
N ASP A 231 -9.50 22.26 -11.78
CA ASP A 231 -10.34 22.52 -12.96
C ASP A 231 -11.64 23.24 -12.62
N ALA A 232 -12.21 23.00 -11.44
CA ALA A 232 -13.43 23.67 -10.99
C ALA A 232 -13.18 25.15 -10.65
N GLY A 233 -12.08 25.46 -9.95
CA GLY A 233 -11.74 26.84 -9.58
C GLY A 233 -11.42 27.74 -10.78
N ASN A 234 -10.86 27.19 -11.85
CA ASN A 234 -10.56 27.96 -13.06
C ASN A 234 -11.81 28.29 -13.90
N LEU A 235 -12.91 27.56 -13.72
CA LEU A 235 -14.19 27.84 -14.39
C LEU A 235 -15.00 28.92 -13.66
N GLU A 236 -14.98 28.95 -12.33
CA GLU A 236 -15.66 30.00 -11.56
C GLU A 236 -14.97 31.37 -11.63
N GLY A 237 -13.64 31.40 -11.80
CA GLY A 237 -12.89 32.66 -11.96
C GLY A 237 -13.06 33.35 -13.33
N GLY A 238 -13.65 32.68 -14.32
CA GLY A 238 -13.82 33.20 -15.69
C GLY A 238 -15.16 33.89 -15.96
N ALA A 239 -16.16 33.74 -15.08
CA ALA A 239 -17.48 34.35 -15.22
C ALA A 239 -17.57 35.68 -14.45
N SER A 240 -16.70 36.64 -14.77
CA SER A 240 -16.92 38.01 -14.33
C SER A 240 -17.89 38.69 -15.31
N PRO A 241 -19.09 39.13 -14.87
CA PRO A 241 -20.06 39.80 -15.74
C PRO A 241 -19.54 41.19 -16.10
N SER A 242 -18.75 41.26 -17.18
CA SER A 242 -18.43 42.50 -17.86
C SER A 242 -19.65 42.91 -18.70
N GLY A 243 -20.60 43.63 -18.10
CA GLY A 243 -21.79 43.99 -18.85
C GLY A 243 -22.85 44.79 -18.11
N GLU A 244 -22.48 45.91 -17.49
CA GLU A 244 -23.45 46.99 -17.29
C GLU A 244 -22.82 48.36 -17.52
N ALA A 245 -22.40 48.60 -18.76
CA ALA A 245 -22.23 49.94 -19.31
C ALA A 245 -23.61 50.42 -19.77
N ARG A 246 -24.37 51.03 -18.86
CA ARG A 246 -25.51 51.88 -19.24
C ARG A 246 -25.00 53.27 -19.55
N ASP A 247 -24.63 53.43 -20.82
CA ASP A 247 -24.67 54.73 -21.48
C ASP A 247 -26.12 55.24 -21.45
N SER A 248 -26.32 56.42 -20.89
CA SER A 248 -27.56 57.18 -21.00
C SER A 248 -27.19 58.64 -21.23
N ALA A 249 -26.69 58.89 -22.44
CA ALA A 249 -26.54 60.21 -23.01
C ALA A 249 -27.65 60.45 -24.05
N GLY A 250 -28.44 61.50 -23.83
CA GLY A 250 -28.93 62.37 -24.91
C GLY A 250 -30.33 62.12 -25.46
N ARG A 251 -31.32 62.85 -24.93
CA ARG A 251 -32.37 63.51 -25.73
C ARG A 251 -33.07 64.61 -24.92
N ALA A 252 -32.65 65.86 -25.12
CA ALA A 252 -33.49 67.06 -25.26
C ALA A 252 -32.55 68.25 -25.51
#